data_AF-A0A351UW43-F1
#
_entry.id   AF-A0A351UW43-F1
#
_cell.length_a   1.000
_cell.length_b   1.000
_cell.length_c   1.000
_cell.angle_alpha   90.00
_cell.angle_beta   90.00
_cell.angle_gamma   90.00
#
_symmetry.space_group_name_H-M   'P 1'
#
loop_
_entity.id
_entity.type
_entity.pdbx_description
1 polymer ?
#
loop_
_entity_poly.entity_id
_entity_poly.type
_entity_poly.pdbx_seq_one_letter_code
_entity_poly.pdbx_strand_id
1 'polypeptide(L)'
;MDDAGRKRRTIVLTSAPASENRKKIAVLMRVKEDESFFTIDFPACPGDYHGTGDLFDGVFLADYIEGLPIRTCIEQAHAFVKNCIQTSSRYAYSERDGLLIEQSLPFLDMKSNERG
;
A
#
# COMPACT_ATOMS: atom_id res chain seq x y z
N MET A 1 -17.49 -33.03 -0.06
CA MET A 1 -16.05 -32.74 -0.07
C MET A 1 -15.70 -32.34 -1.49
N ASP A 2 -15.15 -31.13 -1.66
CA ASP A 2 -14.29 -30.68 -2.77
C ASP A 2 -14.23 -29.13 -2.75
N ASP A 3 -13.47 -28.59 -1.79
CA ASP A 3 -13.03 -27.18 -1.74
C ASP A 3 -11.57 -27.05 -2.27
N ALA A 4 -11.14 -28.01 -3.09
CA ALA A 4 -9.80 -28.07 -3.62
C ALA A 4 -9.53 -26.87 -4.57
N GLY A 5 -8.93 -25.82 -4.02
CA GLY A 5 -8.11 -24.86 -4.76
C GLY A 5 -8.86 -23.86 -5.64
N ARG A 6 -9.85 -23.14 -5.10
CA ARG A 6 -10.50 -22.04 -5.84
C ARG A 6 -9.47 -20.94 -6.16
N LYS A 7 -9.00 -20.89 -7.40
CA LYS A 7 -7.98 -19.94 -7.88
C LYS A 7 -8.51 -18.51 -7.84
N ARG A 8 -8.32 -17.83 -6.71
CA ARG A 8 -8.49 -16.37 -6.59
C ARG A 8 -7.25 -15.69 -7.14
N ARG A 9 -7.46 -14.66 -7.96
CA ARG A 9 -6.37 -13.77 -8.39
C ARG A 9 -6.74 -12.35 -7.99
N THR A 10 -5.80 -11.69 -7.34
CA THR A 10 -5.87 -10.29 -7.00
C THR A 10 -4.71 -9.60 -7.68
N ILE A 11 -4.99 -8.54 -8.44
CA ILE A 11 -3.99 -7.67 -9.04
C ILE A 11 -4.17 -6.29 -8.41
N VAL A 12 -3.10 -5.77 -7.83
CA VAL A 12 -3.03 -4.40 -7.30
C VAL A 12 -2.04 -3.63 -8.16
N LEU A 13 -2.53 -2.58 -8.82
CA LEU A 13 -1.75 -1.70 -9.69
C LEU A 13 -1.53 -0.38 -8.93
N THR A 14 -0.32 -0.17 -8.43
CA THR A 14 0.06 1.06 -7.73
C THR A 14 0.49 2.15 -8.72
N SER A 15 0.52 3.40 -8.26
CA SER A 15 0.98 4.56 -9.04
C SER A 15 0.24 4.77 -10.38
N ALA A 16 -0.99 4.28 -10.50
CA ALA A 16 -1.78 4.49 -11.70
C ALA A 16 -2.10 5.99 -11.89
N PRO A 17 -2.05 6.52 -13.12
CA PRO A 17 -2.35 7.92 -13.39
C PRO A 17 -3.75 8.33 -12.94
N ALA A 18 -3.89 9.53 -12.39
CA ALA A 18 -5.15 10.13 -11.96
C ALA A 18 -5.31 11.55 -12.52
N SER A 19 -6.38 12.26 -12.11
CA SER A 19 -6.46 13.71 -12.31
C SER A 19 -5.28 14.41 -11.64
N GLU A 20 -5.04 15.67 -12.01
CA GLU A 20 -3.90 16.47 -11.53
C GLU A 20 -3.69 16.38 -10.01
N ASN A 21 -2.43 16.22 -9.58
CA ASN A 21 -2.02 16.04 -8.17
C ASN A 21 -2.62 14.85 -7.42
N ARG A 22 -3.09 13.81 -8.14
CA ARG A 22 -3.56 12.56 -7.54
C ARG A 22 -2.85 11.35 -8.15
N LYS A 23 -2.80 10.26 -7.39
CA LYS A 23 -2.41 8.93 -7.87
C LYS A 23 -3.54 7.95 -7.54
N LYS A 24 -3.71 6.91 -8.35
CA LYS A 24 -4.68 5.84 -8.09
C LYS A 24 -3.97 4.55 -7.75
N ILE A 25 -4.63 3.76 -6.92
CA ILE A 25 -4.38 2.33 -6.81
C ILE A 25 -5.59 1.64 -7.41
N ALA A 26 -5.36 0.88 -8.48
CA ALA A 26 -6.40 0.11 -9.15
C ALA A 26 -6.34 -1.35 -8.71
N VAL A 27 -7.50 -1.92 -8.42
CA VAL A 27 -7.61 -3.28 -7.88
C VAL A 27 -8.52 -4.07 -8.78
N LEU A 28 -8.02 -5.22 -9.22
CA LEU A 28 -8.75 -6.21 -9.99
C LEU A 28 -8.77 -7.53 -9.22
N MET A 29 -9.96 -7.99 -8.85
CA MET A 29 -10.15 -9.27 -8.19
C MET A 29 -10.95 -10.19 -9.10
N ARG A 30 -10.41 -11.39 -9.34
CA ARG A 30 -11.07 -12.43 -10.11
C ARG A 30 -11.28 -13.68 -9.25
N VAL A 31 -12.52 -14.15 -9.21
CA VAL A 31 -12.92 -15.38 -8.55
C VAL A 31 -13.68 -16.23 -9.57
N LYS A 32 -13.04 -17.27 -10.12
CA LYS A 32 -13.56 -18.04 -11.26
C LYS A 32 -13.79 -17.11 -12.48
N GLU A 33 -15.04 -16.99 -12.92
CA GLU A 33 -15.49 -16.14 -14.03
C GLU A 33 -15.94 -14.76 -13.55
N ASP A 34 -16.18 -14.60 -12.24
CA ASP A 34 -16.57 -13.32 -11.66
C ASP A 34 -15.36 -12.41 -11.55
N GLU A 35 -15.54 -11.18 -12.03
CA GLU A 35 -14.55 -10.12 -11.99
C GLU A 35 -15.12 -8.91 -11.24
N SER A 36 -14.32 -8.31 -10.38
CA SER A 36 -14.64 -7.05 -9.73
C SER A 36 -13.44 -6.11 -9.81
N PHE A 37 -13.73 -4.85 -10.10
CA PHE A 37 -12.76 -3.80 -10.26
C PHE A 37 -13.15 -2.59 -9.42
N PHE A 38 -12.18 -2.00 -8.74
CA PHE A 38 -12.36 -0.71 -8.09
C PHE A 38 -11.04 0.07 -8.06
N THR A 39 -11.14 1.39 -7.86
CA THR A 39 -9.99 2.26 -7.66
C THR A 39 -10.06 2.93 -6.29
N ILE A 40 -8.90 3.28 -5.75
CA ILE A 40 -8.76 4.17 -4.60
C ILE A 40 -7.85 5.33 -5.03
N ASP A 41 -8.34 6.55 -4.84
CA ASP A 41 -7.62 7.76 -5.22
C ASP A 41 -6.95 8.39 -4.00
N PHE A 42 -5.67 8.68 -4.11
CA PHE A 42 -4.89 9.35 -3.08
C PHE A 42 -4.28 10.66 -3.60
N PRO A 43 -4.08 11.66 -2.74
CA PRO A 43 -3.24 12.80 -3.06
C PRO A 43 -1.83 12.34 -3.46
N ALA A 44 -1.25 12.95 -4.48
CA ALA A 44 0.16 12.72 -4.80
C ALA A 44 1.04 13.17 -3.63
N CYS A 45 2.06 12.36 -3.31
CA CYS A 45 3.09 12.74 -2.35
C CYS A 45 4.24 13.46 -3.07
N PRO A 46 4.91 14.43 -2.43
CA PRO A 46 6.04 15.14 -3.03
C PRO A 46 7.29 14.26 -3.11
N GLY A 47 8.12 14.47 -4.14
CA GLY A 47 9.41 13.80 -4.34
C GLY A 47 9.31 12.39 -4.97
N ASP A 48 10.42 11.92 -5.53
CA ASP A 48 10.53 10.62 -6.22
C ASP A 48 11.46 9.67 -5.44
N TYR A 49 10.98 9.24 -4.27
CA TYR A 49 11.73 8.33 -3.38
C TYR A 49 11.73 6.88 -3.89
N HIS A 50 12.92 6.28 -3.94
CA HIS A 50 13.08 4.86 -4.23
C HIS A 50 12.57 3.98 -3.07
N GLY A 51 12.16 2.74 -3.39
CA GLY A 51 11.70 1.77 -2.39
C GLY A 51 10.26 1.96 -1.91
N THR A 52 9.52 2.95 -2.41
CA THR A 52 8.09 3.16 -2.07
C THR A 52 7.20 1.96 -2.44
N GLY A 53 7.51 1.27 -3.53
CA GLY A 53 6.84 0.04 -3.96
C GLY A 53 7.12 -1.13 -3.01
N ASP A 54 8.39 -1.39 -2.70
CA ASP A 54 8.79 -2.47 -1.78
C ASP A 54 8.19 -2.26 -0.38
N LEU A 55 8.16 -1.01 0.09
CA LEU A 55 7.55 -0.64 1.36
C LEU A 55 6.03 -0.85 1.36
N PHE A 56 5.37 -0.47 0.26
CA PHE A 56 3.95 -0.74 0.08
C PHE A 56 3.67 -2.24 0.14
N ASP A 57 4.43 -3.04 -0.61
CA ASP A 57 4.26 -4.48 -0.72
C ASP A 57 4.47 -5.17 0.65
N GLY A 58 5.47 -4.75 1.42
CA GLY A 58 5.73 -5.29 2.75
C GLY A 58 4.58 -5.08 3.73
N VAL A 59 4.06 -3.85 3.83
CA VAL A 59 2.92 -3.54 4.72
C VAL A 59 1.64 -4.17 4.22
N PHE A 60 1.38 -4.10 2.91
CA PHE A 60 0.22 -4.71 2.29
C PHE A 60 0.18 -6.22 2.53
N LEU A 61 1.30 -6.91 2.31
CA LEU A 61 1.38 -8.36 2.46
C LEU A 61 1.21 -8.78 3.92
N ALA A 62 1.79 -8.04 4.86
CA ALA A 62 1.59 -8.28 6.29
C ALA A 62 0.10 -8.20 6.66
N ASP A 63 -0.58 -7.10 6.33
CA ASP A 63 -2.02 -6.94 6.59
C ASP A 63 -2.88 -7.99 5.85
N TYR A 64 -2.49 -8.38 4.64
CA TYR A 64 -3.22 -9.35 3.83
C TYR A 64 -3.11 -10.78 4.39
N ILE A 65 -1.95 -11.17 4.90
CA ILE A 65 -1.73 -12.47 5.56
C ILE A 65 -2.55 -12.56 6.86
N GLU A 66 -2.71 -11.45 7.58
CA GLU A 66 -3.59 -11.35 8.75
C GLU A 66 -5.09 -11.40 8.39
N GLY A 67 -5.43 -11.49 7.10
CA GLY A 67 -6.80 -11.65 6.62
C GLY A 67 -7.61 -10.34 6.61
N LEU A 68 -6.94 -9.18 6.67
CA LEU A 68 -7.64 -7.90 6.59
C LEU A 68 -8.29 -7.69 5.21
N PRO A 69 -9.37 -6.90 5.13
CA PRO A 69 -9.98 -6.56 3.84
C PRO A 69 -8.98 -5.85 2.92
N ILE A 70 -8.98 -6.20 1.63
CA ILE A 70 -8.03 -5.65 0.65
C ILE A 70 -7.95 -4.11 0.62
N ARG A 71 -9.09 -3.44 0.79
CA ARG A 71 -9.15 -1.98 0.88
C ARG A 71 -8.37 -1.46 2.09
N THR A 72 -8.54 -2.12 3.24
CA THR A 72 -7.82 -1.82 4.48
C THR A 72 -6.32 -2.04 4.33
N CYS A 73 -5.88 -3.14 3.69
CA CYS A 73 -4.47 -3.39 3.39
C CYS A 73 -3.86 -2.26 2.54
N ILE A 74 -4.56 -1.83 1.49
CA ILE A 74 -4.10 -0.75 0.60
C ILE A 74 -4.03 0.59 1.33
N GLU A 75 -5.06 0.94 2.10
CA GLU A 75 -5.13 2.20 2.84
C GLU A 75 -4.04 2.27 3.92
N GLN A 76 -3.76 1.18 4.61
CA GLN A 76 -2.68 1.10 5.60
C GLN A 76 -1.29 1.18 4.98
N ALA A 77 -1.03 0.40 3.93
CA ALA A 77 0.23 0.45 3.20
C ALA A 77 0.49 1.84 2.61
N HIS A 78 -0.51 2.44 1.96
CA HIS A 78 -0.40 3.81 1.45
C HIS A 78 -0.14 4.83 2.56
N ALA A 79 -0.87 4.74 3.68
CA ALA A 79 -0.66 5.66 4.80
C ALA A 79 0.76 5.57 5.38
N PHE A 80 1.32 4.36 5.46
CA PHE A 80 2.68 4.17 5.94
C PHE A 80 3.73 4.72 4.98
N VAL A 81 3.59 4.44 3.68
CA VAL A 81 4.46 5.02 2.64
C VAL A 81 4.40 6.54 2.66
N LYS A 82 3.21 7.12 2.76
CA LYS A 82 3.03 8.58 2.90
C LYS A 82 3.76 9.12 4.12
N ASN A 83 3.64 8.48 5.28
CA ASN A 83 4.35 8.90 6.49
C ASN A 83 5.86 8.86 6.29
N CYS A 84 6.38 7.81 5.65
CA CYS A 84 7.80 7.69 5.35
C CYS A 84 8.27 8.80 4.39
N ILE A 85 7.51 9.11 3.34
CA ILE A 85 7.82 10.21 2.41
C ILE A 85 7.82 11.56 3.16
N GLN A 86 6.79 11.82 3.98
CA GLN A 86 6.68 13.07 4.73
C GLN A 86 7.76 13.23 5.81
N THR A 87 8.24 12.13 6.36
CA THR A 87 9.36 12.12 7.32
C THR A 87 10.66 12.38 6.60
N SER A 88 10.88 11.67 5.49
CA SER A 88 12.03 11.81 4.59
C SER A 88 12.17 13.23 4.06
N SER A 89 11.09 13.85 3.60
CA SER A 89 11.10 15.20 3.02
C SER A 89 11.49 16.31 4.00
N ARG A 90 11.62 16.02 5.30
CA ARG A 90 12.07 16.99 6.32
C ARG A 90 13.59 17.07 6.42
N TYR A 91 14.32 16.15 5.80
CA TYR A 91 15.77 16.07 5.86
C TYR A 91 16.37 16.38 4.50
N ALA A 92 17.50 17.07 4.50
CA ALA A 92 18.27 17.34 3.29
C ALA A 92 19.17 16.14 2.98
N TYR A 93 18.70 15.21 2.15
CA TYR A 93 19.48 14.07 1.65
C TYR A 93 19.01 13.66 0.24
N SER A 94 19.71 12.75 -0.42
CA SER A 94 19.33 12.34 -1.78
C SER A 94 18.12 11.42 -1.76
N GLU A 95 17.11 11.67 -2.61
CA GLU A 95 15.98 10.74 -2.80
C GLU A 95 16.41 9.33 -3.25
N ARG A 96 17.63 9.20 -3.80
CA ARG A 96 18.28 7.93 -4.15
C ARG A 96 18.65 7.07 -2.95
N ASP A 97 18.81 7.67 -1.78
CA ASP A 97 19.10 6.95 -0.54
C ASP A 97 17.82 6.31 0.05
N GLY A 98 16.66 6.52 -0.61
CA GLY A 98 15.40 5.87 -0.27
C GLY A 98 14.66 6.58 0.88
N LEU A 99 13.76 5.86 1.53
CA LEU A 99 12.92 6.38 2.61
C LEU A 99 13.58 6.17 3.98
N LEU A 100 13.39 7.11 4.90
CA LEU A 100 13.73 6.95 6.32
C LEU A 100 12.69 6.06 7.02
N ILE A 101 12.74 4.76 6.74
CA ILE A 101 11.77 3.77 7.22
C ILE A 101 11.87 3.63 8.74
N GLU A 102 13.08 3.58 9.29
CA GLU A 102 13.35 3.35 10.71
C GLU A 102 12.71 4.41 11.61
N GLN A 103 12.69 5.68 11.14
CA GLN A 103 12.03 6.77 11.85
C GLN A 103 10.50 6.66 11.84
N SER A 104 9.96 5.91 10.88
CA SER A 104 8.53 5.72 10.70
C SER A 104 8.01 4.43 11.33
N LEU A 105 8.87 3.44 11.64
CA LEU A 105 8.44 2.14 12.20
C LEU A 105 7.49 2.22 13.41
N PRO A 106 7.65 3.15 14.39
CA PRO A 106 6.69 3.27 15.50
C PRO A 106 5.24 3.52 15.05
N PHE A 107 5.04 4.09 13.85
CA PHE A 107 3.72 4.35 13.27
C PHE A 107 3.00 3.08 12.79
N LEU A 108 3.73 1.97 12.58
CA LEU A 108 3.13 0.65 12.35
C LEU A 108 2.67 0.02 13.67
N ASP A 109 3.49 0.14 14.72
CA ASP A 109 3.23 -0.49 16.01
C ASP A 109 2.04 0.15 16.75
N MET A 110 1.92 1.48 16.67
CA MET A 110 0.79 2.21 17.25
C MET A 110 -0.56 1.77 16.64
N LYS A 111 -0.57 1.28 15.39
CA LYS A 111 -1.77 0.72 14.75
C LYS A 111 -2.07 -0.71 15.15
N SER A 112 -1.08 -1.53 15.52
CA SER A 112 -1.33 -2.88 16.06
C SER A 112 -2.11 -2.82 17.37
N ASN A 113 -1.82 -1.83 18.21
CA ASN A 113 -2.38 -1.73 19.55
C ASN A 113 -3.84 -1.22 19.58
N GLU A 114 -4.35 -0.63 18.49
CA GLU A 114 -5.76 -0.26 18.33
C GLU A 114 -6.62 -1.40 17.74
N ARG A 115 -6.01 -2.56 17.44
CA ARG A 115 -6.67 -3.76 16.89
C ARG A 115 -7.00 -4.82 17.96
N GLY A 116 -6.80 -4.51 19.25
CA GLY A 116 -7.04 -5.38 20.40
C GLY A 116 -8.36 -5.09 21.11
#